data_AF-A0A357WV17-F1
#
_entry.id   AF-A0A357WV17-F1
#
_cell.length_a   1.000
_cell.length_b   1.000
_cell.length_c   1.000
_cell.angle_alpha   90.00
_cell.angle_beta   90.00
_cell.angle_gamma   90.00
#
_symmetry.space_group_name_H-M   'P 1'
#
loop_
_entity.id
_entity.type
_entity.pdbx_description
1 polymer ?
#
loop_
_entity_poly.entity_id
_entity_poly.type
_entity_poly.pdbx_seq_one_letter_code
_entity_poly.pdbx_strand_id
1 'polypeptide(L)' 'MTEVCLPGTGGMVPLPDRWLTCCWIEQQGCAVLIDCGEGTQIALKEA' A
#
# COMPACT_ATOMS: atom_id res chain seq x y z
N MET A 1 5.35 0.71 -18.62
CA MET A 1 6.04 0.08 -17.49
C MET A 1 5.01 -0.12 -16.40
N THR A 2 5.08 -1.24 -15.67
CA THR A 2 4.20 -1.45 -14.53
C THR A 2 4.97 -0.97 -13.30
N GLU A 3 4.43 0.03 -12.60
CA GLU A 3 4.99 0.51 -11.35
C GLU A 3 4.29 -0.20 -10.20
N VAL A 4 5.05 -0.62 -9.20
CA VAL A 4 4.54 -1.30 -8.02
C VAL A 4 5.09 -0.63 -6.77
N CYS A 5 4.19 -0.23 -5.88
CA CYS A 5 4.52 0.25 -4.54
C CYS A 5 3.88 -0.67 -3.51
N LEU A 6 4.61 -0.94 -2.42
CA LEU A 6 4.15 -1.73 -1.27
C LEU A 6 4.15 -0.83 -0.02
N PRO A 7 3.18 0.10 0.12
CA PRO A 7 3.17 1.06 1.23
C PRO A 7 3.00 0.37 2.59
N GLY A 8 2.39 -0.83 2.61
CA GLY A 8 2.19 -1.61 3.82
C GLY A 8 2.40 -3.10 3.59
N THR A 9 3.07 -3.75 4.54
CA THR A 9 3.45 -5.18 4.49
C THR A 9 3.16 -5.90 5.82
N GLY A 10 2.41 -5.27 6.72
CA GLY A 10 2.00 -5.83 8.01
C GLY A 10 0.76 -6.72 7.90
N GLY A 11 0.75 -7.84 8.63
CA GLY A 11 -0.33 -8.83 8.58
C GLY A 11 -1.61 -8.42 9.34
N MET A 12 -1.75 -8.84 10.60
CA MET A 12 -3.01 -8.67 11.35
C MET A 12 -3.14 -7.36 12.12
N VAL A 13 -2.02 -6.70 12.43
CA VAL A 13 -1.97 -5.51 13.28
C VAL A 13 -0.85 -4.59 12.75
N PRO A 14 -1.06 -3.26 12.67
CA PRO A 14 0.02 -2.32 12.38
C PRO A 14 1.12 -2.46 13.44
N LEU A 15 2.37 -2.48 12.99
CA LEU A 15 3.54 -2.47 13.89
C LEU A 15 4.22 -1.10 13.80
N PRO A 16 5.07 -0.74 14.78
CA PRO A 16 5.96 0.41 14.63
C PRO A 16 6.69 0.35 13.28
N ASP A 17 6.62 1.45 12.52
CA ASP A 17 7.21 1.62 11.19
C ASP A 17 6.75 0.60 10.13
N ARG A 18 5.60 -0.06 10.34
CA ARG A 18 5.03 -1.00 9.37
C ARG A 18 3.51 -0.97 9.36
N TRP A 19 2.98 -0.37 8.32
CA TRP A 19 1.54 -0.34 8.04
C TRP A 19 1.02 -1.71 7.61
N LEU A 20 -0.29 -1.89 7.78
CA LEU A 20 -1.02 -3.08 7.32
C LEU A 20 -0.96 -3.22 5.79
N THR A 21 -1.14 -4.45 5.32
CA THR A 21 -1.05 -4.80 3.90
C THR A 21 -1.87 -3.87 3.01
N CYS A 22 -1.17 -3.26 2.06
CA CYS A 22 -1.74 -2.63 0.88
C CYS A 22 -0.68 -2.66 -0.24
N CYS A 23 -1.14 -2.78 -1.49
CA CYS A 23 -0.29 -2.76 -2.67
C CYS A 23 -0.90 -1.85 -3.72
N TRP A 24 -0.10 -0.91 -4.23
CA TRP A 24 -0.50 0.02 -5.29
C TRP A 24 0.23 -0.34 -6.57
N ILE A 25 -0.53 -0.56 -7.64
CA ILE A 25 0.01 -0.89 -8.96
C ILE A 25 -0.48 0.13 -9.96
N GLU A 26 0.44 0.74 -10.72
CA GLU A 26 0.08 1.59 -11.86
C GLU A 26 0.50 0.96 -13.17
N GLN A 27 -0.42 0.97 -14.13
CA GLN A 27 -0.17 0.51 -15.48
C GLN A 27 -0.98 1.35 -16.47
N GLN A 28 -0.30 2.00 -17.41
CA GLN A 28 -0.91 2.73 -18.53
C GLN A 28 -1.96 3.79 -18.09
N GLY A 29 -1.69 4.50 -16.99
CA GLY A 29 -2.58 5.54 -16.46
C GLY A 29 -3.76 5.00 -15.64
N CYS A 30 -3.87 3.68 -15.48
CA CYS A 30 -4.77 3.05 -14.55
C CYS A 30 -4.01 2.68 -13.27
N ALA A 31 -4.67 2.85 -12.12
CA ALA A 31 -4.16 2.40 -10.84
C ALA A 31 -5.08 1.35 -10.23
N VAL A 32 -4.48 0.38 -9.54
CA VAL A 32 -5.16 -0.65 -8.77
C VAL A 32 -4.60 -0.65 -7.36
N LEU A 33 -5.50 -0.52 -6.38
CA LEU A 33 -5.21 -0.75 -4.97
C LEU A 33 -5.67 -2.18 -4.62
N ILE A 34 -4.73 -3.02 -4.19
CA ILE A 34 -4.99 -4.38 -3.69
C ILE A 34 -4.88 -4.34 -2.16
N ASP A 35 -5.92 -4.87 -1.50
CA ASP A 35 -6.21 -4.72 -0.08
C ASP A 35 -6.35 -3.25 0.37
N CYS A 36 -6.80 -3.04 1.60
CA CYS A 36 -6.95 -1.71 2.19
C CYS A 36 -6.90 -1.82 3.71
N GLY A 37 -5.76 -2.26 4.24
CA GLY A 37 -5.54 -2.28 5.69
C GLY A 37 -5.75 -0.91 6.33
N GLU A 38 -6.05 -0.89 7.63
CA GLU A 38 -6.18 0.36 8.38
C GLU A 38 -4.91 1.23 8.21
N GLY A 39 -5.11 2.51 7.89
CA GLY A 39 -4.01 3.46 7.68
C GLY A 39 -3.44 3.49 6.26
N THR A 40 -4.00 2.76 5.29
CA THR A 40 -3.54 2.77 3.88
C THR A 40 -3.37 4.18 3.32
N GLN A 41 -4.28 5.13 3.61
CA GLN A 41 -4.14 6.51 3.16
C GLN A 41 -2.92 7.26 3.75
N ILE A 42 -2.46 6.85 4.93
CA ILE A 42 -1.27 7.40 5.59
C ILE A 42 -0.04 6.74 4.97
N ALA A 43 -0.03 5.42 4.84
CA ALA A 43 1.04 4.66 4.20
C ALA A 43 1.34 5.17 2.78
N LEU A 44 0.31 5.39 1.96
CA LEU A 44 0.45 5.94 0.61
C LEU A 44 0.99 7.38 0.59
N LYS A 45 0.74 8.16 1.65
CA LYS A 45 1.25 9.53 1.76
C LYS A 45 2.73 9.55 2.17
N GLU A 46 3.19 8.54 2.89
CA GLU A 46 4.58 8.41 3.38
C GLU A 46 5.52 7.71 2.39
N ALA A 47 4.96 6.92 1.46
CA ALA A 47 5.70 6.09 0.49
C ALA A 47 6.35 6.86 -0.66
#